data_AF-A0AAE0X1G5-F1
#
_entry.id   AF-A0AAE0X1G5-F1
#
_cell.length_a   1.000
_cell.length_b   1.000
_cell.length_c   1.000
_cell.angle_alpha   90.00
_cell.angle_beta   90.00
_cell.angle_gamma   90.00
#
_symmetry.space_group_name_H-M   'P 1'
#
loop_
_entity.id
_entity.type
_entity.pdbx_description
1 polymer ?
#
loop_
_entity_poly.entity_id
_entity_poly.type
_entity_poly.pdbx_seq_one_letter_code
_entity_poly.pdbx_strand_id
1 'polypeptide(L)'
;MEDNPACANRDIGIPFVPLLAGLTLWPLLKIAGEYIVSRVNPQFFDELKLDVRKRYDLYFGTWLGSIFKVVSITACAAAVITTPAETDIMGLVRPLNQAEQWCWGCRTVIYIQEIPHITSIPELVIHHILSIVAMIAMLVFNMPRRQMYLAWGSLLSEFISNARRLIKMHGRLTPRLSWWLTTLNVAAILLFRVTSIFVALLWALNSGISSIYLIVDVGAWSIYFVYMIKVSAGELARAGLLTVDSGRPAKLIVYNKWHVDMFGIIMGLGLVLTKVLFLMVYEATAERLSSVTEIHSIAWAVLQAVAAGLVGAYITAPILRLTITTSDPGQKPSKLCLHGGFLFAAVALLSSPTMAGSVDKQALVACMAVSFPLMNAI
;
A
#
# COMPACT_ATOMS: atom_id res chain seq x y z
N MET A 1 -23.54 3.38 30.23
CA MET A 1 -22.68 4.36 29.54
C MET A 1 -23.34 5.70 29.73
N GLU A 2 -22.78 6.55 30.60
CA GLU A 2 -23.25 7.93 30.74
C GLU A 2 -22.98 8.68 29.44
N ASP A 3 -23.95 9.44 28.98
CA ASP A 3 -23.84 10.31 27.81
C ASP A 3 -22.76 11.37 28.08
N ASN A 4 -21.57 11.14 27.54
CA ASN A 4 -20.48 12.10 27.60
C ASN A 4 -20.89 13.33 26.76
N PRO A 5 -21.02 14.53 27.34
CA PRO A 5 -21.43 15.73 26.61
C PRO A 5 -20.45 16.13 25.48
N ALA A 6 -19.24 15.56 25.45
CA ALA A 6 -18.32 15.69 24.32
C ALA A 6 -18.81 15.01 23.02
N CYS A 7 -19.80 14.11 23.10
CA CYS A 7 -20.41 13.42 21.96
C CYS A 7 -21.65 14.14 21.38
N ALA A 8 -22.04 15.29 21.95
CA ALA A 8 -23.27 15.99 21.56
C ALA A 8 -23.14 16.89 20.33
N ASN A 9 -21.92 17.23 19.89
CA ASN A 9 -21.70 18.03 18.68
C ASN A 9 -21.56 17.12 17.45
N ARG A 10 -22.68 16.88 16.77
CA ARG A 10 -22.76 16.14 15.50
C ARG A 10 -22.22 16.90 14.28
N ASP A 11 -21.79 18.16 14.44
CA ASP A 11 -21.21 18.93 13.36
C ASP A 11 -19.76 18.52 13.11
N ILE A 12 -19.58 17.60 12.15
CA ILE A 12 -18.29 17.35 11.50
C ILE A 12 -17.99 18.61 10.68
N GLY A 13 -17.42 19.64 11.30
CA GLY A 13 -17.16 20.94 10.67
C GLY A 13 -16.74 20.81 9.21
N ILE A 14 -17.63 21.19 8.30
CA ILE A 14 -17.48 20.96 6.86
C ILE A 14 -16.27 21.78 6.40
N PRO A 15 -15.38 21.24 5.55
CA PRO A 15 -14.21 21.96 5.03
C PRO A 15 -14.60 23.01 3.98
N PHE A 16 -15.48 23.93 4.35
CA PHE A 16 -16.14 24.86 3.43
C PHE A 16 -15.14 25.84 2.82
N VAL A 17 -14.19 26.35 3.61
CA VAL A 17 -13.22 27.34 3.14
C VAL A 17 -12.23 26.76 2.13
N PRO A 18 -11.52 25.64 2.39
CA PRO A 18 -10.60 25.08 1.41
C PRO A 18 -11.32 24.56 0.16
N LEU A 19 -12.53 24.04 0.31
CA LEU A 19 -13.36 23.60 -0.81
C LEU A 19 -13.75 24.79 -1.71
N LEU A 20 -14.38 25.83 -1.16
CA LEU A 20 -14.78 27.01 -1.94
C LEU A 20 -13.59 27.73 -2.56
N ALA A 21 -12.51 27.92 -1.79
CA ALA A 21 -11.30 28.54 -2.29
C ALA A 21 -10.73 27.73 -3.45
N GLY A 22 -10.65 26.40 -3.33
CA GLY A 22 -10.15 25.54 -4.39
C GLY A 22 -11.04 25.49 -5.63
N LEU A 23 -12.36 25.40 -5.46
CA LEU A 23 -13.32 25.44 -6.58
C LEU A 23 -13.28 26.77 -7.33
N THR A 24 -12.94 27.86 -6.65
CA THR A 24 -12.79 29.20 -7.26
C THR A 24 -11.42 29.38 -7.91
N LEU A 25 -10.35 28.98 -7.22
CA LEU A 25 -8.98 29.12 -7.71
C LEU A 25 -8.68 28.23 -8.91
N TRP A 26 -9.25 27.03 -8.98
CA TRP A 26 -9.02 26.10 -10.08
C TRP A 26 -9.30 26.70 -11.48
N PRO A 27 -10.51 27.23 -11.77
CA PRO A 27 -10.80 27.84 -13.07
C PRO A 27 -9.97 29.10 -13.32
N LEU A 28 -9.68 29.91 -12.30
CA LEU A 28 -8.83 31.10 -12.45
C LEU A 28 -7.40 30.73 -12.86
N LEU A 29 -6.82 29.73 -12.20
CA LEU A 29 -5.49 29.22 -12.53
C LEU A 29 -5.47 28.52 -13.89
N LYS A 30 -6.57 27.88 -14.29
CA LYS A 30 -6.74 27.33 -15.64
C LYS A 30 -6.67 28.44 -16.69
N ILE A 31 -7.48 29.49 -16.54
CA ILE A 31 -7.50 30.65 -17.45
C ILE A 31 -6.12 31.31 -17.53
N ALA A 32 -5.48 31.53 -16.37
CA ALA A 32 -4.12 32.09 -16.34
C ALA A 32 -3.11 31.18 -17.04
N GLY A 33 -3.16 29.86 -16.81
CA GLY A 33 -2.31 28.88 -17.46
C GLY A 33 -2.50 28.85 -18.98
N GLU A 34 -3.75 28.88 -19.44
CA GLU A 34 -4.08 28.96 -20.87
C GLU A 34 -3.53 30.23 -21.50
N TYR A 35 -3.72 31.38 -20.84
CA TYR A 35 -3.18 32.65 -21.31
C TYR A 35 -1.66 32.59 -21.44
N ILE A 36 -0.96 32.09 -20.41
CA ILE A 36 0.51 31.95 -20.43
C ILE A 36 0.96 31.04 -21.57
N VAL A 37 0.38 29.85 -21.72
CA VAL A 37 0.80 28.88 -22.75
C VAL A 37 0.53 29.43 -24.15
N SER A 38 -0.62 30.07 -24.37
CA SER A 38 -0.97 30.70 -25.65
C SER A 38 0.01 31.82 -26.07
N ARG A 39 0.63 32.50 -25.10
CA ARG A 39 1.59 33.58 -25.35
C ARG A 39 3.03 33.09 -25.48
N VAL A 40 3.43 32.15 -24.65
CA VAL A 40 4.81 31.65 -24.59
C VAL A 40 5.11 30.64 -25.70
N ASN A 41 4.14 29.79 -26.03
CA ASN A 41 4.28 28.80 -27.10
C ASN A 41 2.95 28.62 -27.85
N PRO A 42 2.59 29.57 -28.73
CA PRO A 42 1.32 29.56 -29.45
C PRO A 42 1.14 28.31 -30.32
N GLN A 43 2.21 27.85 -30.98
CA GLN A 43 2.17 26.65 -31.83
C GLN A 43 1.78 25.41 -31.02
N PHE A 44 2.42 25.19 -29.86
CA PHE A 44 2.06 24.08 -28.98
C PHE A 44 0.64 24.21 -28.43
N PHE A 45 0.20 25.43 -28.11
CA PHE A 45 -1.18 25.68 -27.66
C PHE A 45 -2.23 25.30 -28.73
N ASP A 46 -1.96 25.64 -29.99
CA ASP A 46 -2.82 25.27 -31.10
C ASP A 46 -2.80 23.75 -31.32
N GLU A 47 -1.64 23.10 -31.21
CA GLU A 47 -1.53 21.63 -31.27
C GLU A 47 -2.30 20.92 -30.16
N LEU A 48 -2.33 21.48 -28.94
CA LEU A 48 -3.13 20.95 -27.84
C LEU A 48 -4.63 20.99 -28.20
N LYS A 49 -5.09 22.09 -28.79
CA LYS A 49 -6.50 22.30 -29.17
C LYS A 49 -6.98 21.39 -30.30
N LEU A 50 -6.08 20.83 -31.11
CA LEU A 50 -6.44 19.84 -32.14
C LEU A 50 -7.08 18.58 -31.56
N ASP A 51 -6.77 18.23 -30.31
CA ASP A 51 -7.42 17.12 -29.58
C ASP A 51 -7.76 17.58 -28.16
N VAL A 52 -8.92 18.23 -28.05
CA VAL A 52 -9.39 18.85 -26.81
C VAL A 52 -9.37 17.84 -25.65
N ARG A 53 -9.95 16.66 -25.85
CA ARG A 53 -10.14 15.67 -24.77
C ARG A 53 -8.84 14.98 -24.37
N LYS A 54 -8.00 14.55 -25.33
CA LYS A 54 -6.82 13.72 -24.99
C LYS A 54 -5.55 14.54 -24.76
N ARG A 55 -5.49 15.78 -25.26
CA ARG A 55 -4.30 16.62 -25.16
C ARG A 55 -4.56 17.87 -24.32
N TYR A 56 -5.46 18.75 -24.76
CA TYR A 56 -5.68 20.04 -24.10
C TYR A 56 -6.15 19.89 -22.65
N ASP A 57 -7.27 19.18 -22.45
CA ASP A 57 -7.85 18.97 -21.14
C ASP A 57 -6.89 18.20 -20.23
N LEU A 58 -6.28 17.14 -20.76
CA LEU A 58 -5.33 16.33 -20.02
C LEU A 58 -4.07 17.13 -19.62
N TYR A 59 -3.59 18.02 -20.47
CA TYR A 59 -2.41 18.85 -20.20
C TYR A 59 -2.67 19.82 -19.04
N PHE A 60 -3.72 20.64 -19.15
CA PHE A 60 -4.06 21.61 -18.11
C PHE A 60 -4.50 20.94 -16.82
N GLY A 61 -5.27 19.85 -16.89
CA GLY A 61 -5.63 19.05 -15.72
C GLY A 61 -4.42 18.44 -15.03
N THR A 62 -3.45 17.89 -15.77
CA THR A 62 -2.22 17.33 -15.19
C THR A 62 -1.38 18.42 -14.51
N TRP A 63 -1.27 19.60 -15.12
CA TRP A 63 -0.52 20.72 -14.57
C TRP A 63 -1.17 21.29 -13.31
N LEU A 64 -2.46 21.65 -13.37
CA LEU A 64 -3.23 22.16 -12.24
C LEU A 64 -3.28 21.14 -11.10
N GLY A 65 -3.58 19.88 -11.44
CA GLY A 65 -3.58 18.76 -10.50
C GLY A 65 -2.27 18.64 -9.73
N SER A 66 -1.14 18.80 -10.41
CA SER A 66 0.17 18.77 -9.75
C SER A 66 0.35 19.93 -8.76
N ILE A 67 -0.05 21.15 -9.11
CA ILE A 67 0.06 22.31 -8.21
C ILE A 67 -0.82 22.11 -6.97
N PHE A 68 -2.09 21.76 -7.15
CA PHE A 68 -3.01 21.55 -6.03
C PHE A 68 -2.61 20.36 -5.15
N LYS A 69 -1.98 19.32 -5.73
CA LYS A 69 -1.43 18.20 -4.96
C LYS A 69 -0.35 18.61 -3.97
N VAL A 70 0.40 19.70 -4.18
CA VAL A 70 1.43 20.13 -3.22
C VAL A 70 0.76 20.59 -1.93
N VAL A 71 -0.27 21.44 -2.08
CA VAL A 71 -1.08 21.93 -0.98
C VAL A 71 -1.79 20.76 -0.28
N SER A 72 -2.33 19.82 -1.07
CA SER A 72 -3.00 18.64 -0.51
C SER A 72 -2.06 17.73 0.26
N ILE A 73 -0.88 17.40 -0.26
CA ILE A 73 0.09 16.53 0.44
C ILE A 73 0.54 17.17 1.74
N THR A 74 0.89 18.46 1.73
CA THR A 74 1.33 19.17 2.94
C THR A 74 0.22 19.23 3.98
N ALA A 75 -1.01 19.56 3.57
CA ALA A 75 -2.16 19.56 4.47
C ALA A 75 -2.46 18.17 5.05
N CYS A 76 -2.38 17.11 4.23
CA CYS A 76 -2.64 15.75 4.69
C CYS A 76 -1.53 15.21 5.60
N ALA A 77 -0.26 15.54 5.33
CA ALA A 77 0.84 15.23 6.24
C ALA A 77 0.66 15.94 7.60
N ALA A 78 0.27 17.22 7.58
CA ALA A 78 -0.08 17.95 8.81
C ALA A 78 -1.29 17.34 9.52
N ALA A 79 -2.30 16.89 8.78
CA ALA A 79 -3.47 16.21 9.34
C ALA A 79 -3.06 14.92 10.05
N VAL A 80 -2.18 14.08 9.48
CA VAL A 80 -1.67 12.88 10.17
C VAL A 80 -1.09 13.21 11.54
N ILE A 81 -0.27 14.26 11.62
CA ILE A 81 0.45 14.65 12.84
C ILE A 81 -0.48 15.27 13.90
N THR A 82 -1.46 16.06 13.45
CA THR A 82 -2.33 16.87 14.34
C THR A 82 -3.63 16.19 14.71
N THR A 83 -4.02 15.13 14.00
CA THR A 83 -5.20 14.32 14.33
C THR A 83 -4.97 13.64 15.67
N PRO A 84 -5.86 13.76 16.68
CA PRO A 84 -5.71 13.09 17.98
C PRO A 84 -5.86 11.56 17.88
N ALA A 85 -5.18 10.80 18.74
CA ALA A 85 -5.20 9.32 18.69
C ALA A 85 -6.58 8.73 19.00
N GLU A 86 -7.40 9.46 19.75
CA GLU A 86 -8.77 9.06 20.09
C GLU A 86 -9.67 9.01 18.85
N THR A 87 -9.32 9.73 17.77
CA THR A 87 -10.06 9.68 16.49
C THR A 87 -9.76 8.44 15.66
N ASP A 88 -8.86 7.57 16.14
CA ASP A 88 -8.67 6.23 15.57
C ASP A 88 -9.70 5.22 16.12
N ILE A 89 -10.58 5.65 17.04
CA ILE A 89 -11.67 4.84 17.58
C ILE A 89 -12.92 5.00 16.71
N MET A 90 -13.43 3.89 16.19
CA MET A 90 -14.62 3.88 15.33
C MET A 90 -15.85 4.41 16.05
N GLY A 91 -16.64 5.23 15.34
CA GLY A 91 -17.89 5.80 15.87
C GLY A 91 -17.69 7.01 16.78
N LEU A 92 -16.44 7.35 17.15
CA LEU A 92 -16.16 8.59 17.87
C LEU A 92 -16.19 9.77 16.89
N VAL A 93 -17.25 10.57 16.97
CA VAL A 93 -17.40 11.78 16.16
C VAL A 93 -16.60 12.92 16.76
N ARG A 94 -15.60 13.41 16.04
CA ARG A 94 -14.94 14.69 16.35
C ARG A 94 -14.95 15.62 15.15
N PRO A 95 -15.15 16.93 15.37
CA PRO A 95 -14.98 17.93 14.33
C PRO A 95 -13.60 17.82 13.68
N LEU A 96 -13.52 18.10 12.38
CA LEU A 96 -12.25 18.16 11.67
C LEU A 96 -11.46 19.37 12.19
N ASN A 97 -10.23 19.15 12.63
CA ASN A 97 -9.31 20.25 12.93
C ASN A 97 -8.93 20.99 11.63
N GLN A 98 -8.23 22.12 11.74
CA GLN A 98 -7.88 22.93 10.56
C GLN A 98 -7.09 22.14 9.51
N ALA A 99 -6.06 21.38 9.91
CA ALA A 99 -5.24 20.60 8.96
C ALA A 99 -6.07 19.52 8.27
N GLU A 100 -6.97 18.86 9.01
CA GLU A 100 -7.93 17.90 8.46
C GLU A 100 -8.86 18.57 7.45
N GLN A 101 -9.43 19.73 7.77
CA GLN A 101 -10.30 20.45 6.84
C GLN A 101 -9.58 20.81 5.53
N TRP A 102 -8.33 21.26 5.61
CA TRP A 102 -7.52 21.54 4.42
C TRP A 102 -7.20 20.27 3.63
N CYS A 103 -6.82 19.19 4.28
CA CYS A 103 -6.55 17.91 3.62
C CYS A 103 -7.78 17.41 2.86
N TRP A 104 -8.94 17.34 3.52
CA TRP A 104 -10.21 16.93 2.92
C TRP A 104 -10.63 17.87 1.78
N GLY A 105 -10.70 19.17 2.05
CA GLY A 105 -11.18 20.15 1.07
C GLY A 105 -10.32 20.19 -0.19
N CYS A 106 -8.99 20.18 -0.06
CA CYS A 106 -8.11 20.12 -1.22
C CYS A 106 -8.27 18.80 -2.00
N ARG A 107 -8.43 17.66 -1.32
CA ARG A 107 -8.65 16.36 -1.98
C ARG A 107 -9.97 16.34 -2.74
N THR A 108 -11.04 16.83 -2.14
CA THR A 108 -12.35 16.95 -2.79
C THR A 108 -12.26 17.84 -4.04
N VAL A 109 -11.59 18.99 -3.95
CA VAL A 109 -11.37 19.88 -5.10
C VAL A 109 -10.63 19.15 -6.22
N ILE A 110 -9.51 18.48 -5.91
CA ILE A 110 -8.73 17.73 -6.89
C ILE A 110 -9.59 16.65 -7.55
N TYR A 111 -10.28 15.82 -6.76
CA TYR A 111 -11.06 14.71 -7.31
C TYR A 111 -12.24 15.19 -8.16
N ILE A 112 -12.91 16.28 -7.80
CA ILE A 112 -14.02 16.81 -8.60
C ILE A 112 -13.50 17.52 -9.86
N GLN A 113 -12.52 18.40 -9.69
CA GLN A 113 -12.06 19.27 -10.78
C GLN A 113 -11.16 18.57 -11.79
N GLU A 114 -10.45 17.50 -11.40
CA GLU A 114 -9.67 16.71 -12.37
C GLU A 114 -10.56 15.84 -13.28
N ILE A 115 -11.76 15.40 -12.84
CA ILE A 115 -12.60 14.45 -13.60
C ILE A 115 -12.84 14.87 -15.07
N PRO A 116 -13.28 16.11 -15.36
CA PRO A 116 -13.47 16.55 -16.74
C PRO A 116 -12.18 16.48 -17.57
N HIS A 117 -11.02 16.65 -16.91
CA HIS A 117 -9.71 16.69 -17.55
C HIS A 117 -9.08 15.32 -17.81
N ILE A 118 -9.60 14.27 -17.17
CA ILE A 118 -9.01 12.92 -17.22
C ILE A 118 -9.94 11.90 -17.89
N THR A 119 -11.04 12.35 -18.51
CA THR A 119 -12.02 11.49 -19.18
C THR A 119 -11.43 10.58 -20.25
N SER A 120 -10.27 10.93 -20.81
CA SER A 120 -9.53 10.08 -21.76
C SER A 120 -8.80 8.89 -21.10
N ILE A 121 -8.79 8.82 -19.77
CA ILE A 121 -8.13 7.78 -18.95
C ILE A 121 -9.18 7.20 -17.99
N PRO A 122 -9.98 6.20 -18.44
CA PRO A 122 -11.08 5.64 -17.65
C PRO A 122 -10.66 5.15 -16.26
N GLU A 123 -9.45 4.59 -16.14
CA GLU A 123 -8.92 4.09 -14.87
C GLU A 123 -8.76 5.22 -13.84
N LEU A 124 -8.40 6.42 -14.28
CA LEU A 124 -8.22 7.57 -13.39
C LEU A 124 -9.58 8.15 -12.98
N VAL A 125 -10.58 8.13 -13.87
CA VAL A 125 -11.97 8.50 -13.54
C VAL A 125 -12.52 7.57 -12.47
N ILE A 126 -12.36 6.25 -12.65
CA ILE A 126 -12.80 5.26 -11.67
C ILE A 126 -12.08 5.47 -10.33
N HIS A 127 -10.77 5.73 -10.36
CA HIS A 127 -10.00 6.02 -9.14
C HIS A 127 -10.55 7.22 -8.36
N HIS A 128 -10.88 8.32 -9.05
CA HIS A 128 -11.43 9.52 -8.42
C HIS A 128 -12.82 9.28 -7.84
N ILE A 129 -13.70 8.60 -8.58
CA ILE A 129 -15.04 8.24 -8.09
C ILE A 129 -14.95 7.36 -6.85
N LEU A 130 -14.12 6.31 -6.88
CA LEU A 130 -13.92 5.43 -5.73
C LEU A 130 -13.34 6.18 -4.53
N SER A 131 -12.44 7.14 -4.77
CA SER A 131 -11.88 7.98 -3.70
C SER A 131 -12.95 8.86 -3.07
N ILE A 132 -13.82 9.49 -3.88
CA ILE A 132 -14.96 10.29 -3.39
C ILE A 132 -15.94 9.41 -2.59
N VAL A 133 -16.27 8.23 -3.10
CA VAL A 133 -17.16 7.27 -2.39
C VAL A 133 -16.55 6.85 -1.06
N ALA A 134 -15.25 6.55 -1.02
CA ALA A 134 -14.55 6.22 0.21
C ALA A 134 -14.57 7.40 1.21
N MET A 135 -14.32 8.62 0.74
CA MET A 135 -14.42 9.84 1.56
C MET A 135 -15.82 9.99 2.16
N ILE A 136 -16.87 9.82 1.36
CA ILE A 136 -18.26 9.90 1.85
C ILE A 136 -18.53 8.81 2.87
N ALA A 137 -18.13 7.57 2.59
CA ALA A 137 -18.31 6.44 3.50
C ALA A 137 -17.63 6.71 4.86
N MET A 138 -16.40 7.23 4.86
CA MET A 138 -15.69 7.55 6.09
C MET A 138 -16.41 8.61 6.94
N LEU A 139 -17.01 9.63 6.31
CA LEU A 139 -17.80 10.64 7.02
C LEU A 139 -19.13 10.06 7.54
N VAL A 140 -19.83 9.28 6.73
CA VAL A 140 -21.14 8.71 7.08
C VAL A 140 -21.01 7.66 8.20
N PHE A 141 -19.97 6.82 8.14
CA PHE A 141 -19.75 5.73 9.09
C PHE A 141 -18.78 6.08 10.22
N ASN A 142 -18.27 7.32 10.28
CA ASN A 142 -17.31 7.78 11.28
C ASN A 142 -16.11 6.82 11.43
N MET A 143 -15.51 6.47 10.30
CA MET A 143 -14.33 5.60 10.25
C MET A 143 -13.06 6.37 10.67
N PRO A 144 -12.05 5.68 11.22
CA PRO A 144 -10.75 6.28 11.51
C PRO A 144 -10.17 7.00 10.29
N ARG A 145 -9.75 8.26 10.48
CA ARG A 145 -9.39 9.14 9.36
C ARG A 145 -7.89 9.20 9.09
N ARG A 146 -7.07 8.94 10.13
CA ARG A 146 -5.61 9.12 10.10
C ARG A 146 -4.92 8.26 9.04
N GLN A 147 -5.40 7.04 8.83
CA GLN A 147 -4.88 6.12 7.79
C GLN A 147 -5.04 6.72 6.38
N MET A 148 -6.19 7.34 6.11
CA MET A 148 -6.47 7.98 4.83
C MET A 148 -5.62 9.23 4.64
N TYR A 149 -5.42 10.04 5.69
CA TYR A 149 -4.51 11.19 5.64
C TYR A 149 -3.08 10.77 5.30
N LEU A 150 -2.63 9.65 5.85
CA LEU A 150 -1.31 9.11 5.57
C LEU A 150 -1.18 8.67 4.11
N ALA A 151 -2.18 7.99 3.57
CA ALA A 151 -2.19 7.62 2.15
C ALA A 151 -2.26 8.84 1.23
N TRP A 152 -3.02 9.87 1.58
CA TRP A 152 -3.05 11.12 0.82
C TRP A 152 -1.78 11.95 0.98
N GLY A 153 -1.08 11.85 2.11
CA GLY A 153 0.23 12.45 2.31
C GLY A 153 1.33 11.72 1.52
N SER A 154 1.13 10.47 1.13
CA SER A 154 2.14 9.65 0.45
C SER A 154 2.13 9.77 -1.09
N LEU A 155 1.35 10.70 -1.65
CA LEU A 155 1.15 10.84 -3.10
C LEU A 155 2.27 11.59 -3.83
N LEU A 156 3.46 11.69 -3.24
CA LEU A 156 4.61 12.36 -3.87
C LEU A 156 4.98 11.72 -5.21
N SER A 157 4.75 10.41 -5.37
CA SER A 157 4.94 9.68 -6.63
C SER A 157 4.14 10.27 -7.80
N GLU A 158 2.95 10.84 -7.55
CA GLU A 158 2.14 11.43 -8.61
C GLU A 158 2.82 12.63 -9.28
N PHE A 159 3.67 13.37 -8.56
CA PHE A 159 4.44 14.46 -9.15
C PHE A 159 5.39 13.98 -10.24
N ILE A 160 6.08 12.88 -9.97
CA ILE A 160 7.06 12.31 -10.91
C ILE A 160 6.32 11.79 -12.14
N SER A 161 5.20 11.10 -11.94
CA SER A 161 4.35 10.62 -13.02
C SER A 161 3.77 11.76 -13.88
N ASN A 162 3.26 12.82 -13.24
CA ASN A 162 2.72 13.99 -13.93
C ASN A 162 3.80 14.77 -14.68
N ALA A 163 4.97 15.00 -14.06
CA ALA A 163 6.10 15.63 -14.71
C ALA A 163 6.53 14.86 -15.96
N ARG A 164 6.66 13.53 -15.86
CA ARG A 164 6.95 12.66 -17.02
C ARG A 164 5.91 12.82 -18.13
N ARG A 165 4.62 12.86 -17.78
CA ARG A 165 3.52 13.05 -18.74
C ARG A 165 3.61 14.41 -19.43
N LEU A 166 3.84 15.49 -18.69
CA LEU A 166 3.99 16.83 -19.25
C LEU A 166 5.21 16.92 -20.18
N ILE A 167 6.37 16.41 -19.75
CA ILE A 167 7.59 16.36 -20.57
C ILE A 167 7.34 15.56 -21.87
N LYS A 168 6.57 14.47 -21.79
CA LYS A 168 6.18 13.67 -22.96
C LYS A 168 5.31 14.47 -23.92
N MET A 169 4.33 15.22 -23.42
CA MET A 169 3.45 16.06 -24.25
C MET A 169 4.23 17.16 -24.97
N HIS A 170 5.28 17.70 -24.34
CA HIS A 170 6.20 18.66 -24.94
C HIS A 170 7.19 18.02 -25.94
N GLY A 171 7.12 16.71 -26.19
CA GLY A 171 8.05 16.01 -27.10
C GLY A 171 9.50 15.94 -26.58
N ARG A 172 9.73 16.24 -25.29
CA ARG A 172 11.09 16.32 -24.71
C ARG A 172 11.50 15.08 -23.91
N LEU A 173 10.66 14.04 -23.91
CA LEU A 173 10.92 12.82 -23.15
C LEU A 173 11.87 11.89 -23.89
N THR A 174 13.17 12.00 -23.60
CA THR A 174 14.17 11.07 -24.13
C THR A 174 14.05 9.68 -23.47
N PRO A 175 14.54 8.59 -24.11
CA PRO A 175 14.50 7.25 -23.51
C PRO A 175 15.19 7.19 -22.14
N ARG A 176 16.36 7.83 -22.01
CA ARG A 176 17.12 7.90 -20.75
C ARG A 176 16.34 8.65 -19.67
N LEU A 177 15.70 9.78 -20.00
CA LEU A 177 14.90 10.53 -19.04
C LEU A 177 13.64 9.77 -18.64
N SER A 178 12.96 9.12 -19.60
CA SER A 178 11.82 8.24 -19.32
C SER A 178 12.20 7.13 -18.35
N TRP A 179 13.35 6.50 -18.56
CA TRP A 179 13.86 5.46 -17.67
C TRP A 179 14.07 5.99 -16.24
N TRP A 180 14.81 7.10 -16.09
CA TRP A 180 15.07 7.70 -14.79
C TRP A 180 13.79 8.09 -14.05
N LEU A 181 12.87 8.79 -14.73
CA LEU A 181 11.60 9.19 -14.14
C LEU A 181 10.74 7.97 -13.76
N THR A 182 10.78 6.89 -14.54
CA THR A 182 10.05 5.65 -14.20
C THR A 182 10.62 5.00 -12.95
N THR A 183 11.94 4.84 -12.88
CA THR A 183 12.62 4.26 -11.72
C THR A 183 12.37 5.08 -10.46
N LEU A 184 12.50 6.41 -10.55
CA LEU A 184 12.23 7.32 -9.43
C LEU A 184 10.75 7.27 -9.00
N ASN A 185 9.82 7.22 -9.95
CA ASN A 185 8.40 7.09 -9.65
C ASN A 185 8.09 5.79 -8.90
N VAL A 186 8.64 4.66 -9.37
CA VAL A 186 8.46 3.35 -8.71
C VAL A 186 9.09 3.35 -7.32
N ALA A 187 10.31 3.89 -7.17
CA ALA A 187 10.94 4.04 -5.87
C ALA A 187 10.09 4.89 -4.92
N ALA A 188 9.50 5.99 -5.40
CA ALA A 188 8.59 6.82 -4.62
C ALA A 188 7.27 6.09 -4.25
N ILE A 189 6.71 5.27 -5.15
CA ILE A 189 5.54 4.43 -4.83
C ILE A 189 5.89 3.45 -3.71
N LEU A 190 7.03 2.75 -3.81
CA LEU A 190 7.44 1.79 -2.79
C LEU A 190 7.77 2.49 -1.46
N LEU A 191 8.51 3.59 -1.48
CA LEU A 191 8.94 4.28 -0.27
C LEU A 191 7.79 4.98 0.46
N PHE A 192 6.90 5.66 -0.26
CA PHE A 192 5.85 6.46 0.36
C PHE A 192 4.52 5.71 0.39
N ARG A 193 4.03 5.23 -0.75
CA ARG A 193 2.69 4.63 -0.82
C ARG A 193 2.64 3.26 -0.16
N VAL A 194 3.55 2.35 -0.49
CA VAL A 194 3.55 1.01 0.13
C VAL A 194 3.80 1.12 1.64
N THR A 195 4.74 1.95 2.08
CA THR A 195 4.94 2.23 3.51
C THR A 195 3.68 2.78 4.18
N SER A 196 2.97 3.74 3.55
CA SER A 196 1.71 4.25 4.10
C SER A 196 0.64 3.17 4.26
N ILE A 197 0.58 2.21 3.33
CA ILE A 197 -0.36 1.09 3.40
C ILE A 197 -0.01 0.17 4.57
N PHE A 198 1.28 -0.16 4.76
CA PHE A 198 1.71 -0.96 5.91
C PHE A 198 1.39 -0.29 7.23
N VAL A 199 1.68 1.01 7.37
CA VAL A 199 1.35 1.76 8.58
C VAL A 199 -0.17 1.84 8.79
N ALA A 200 -0.94 2.08 7.73
CA ALA A 200 -2.40 2.09 7.80
C ALA A 200 -2.98 0.75 8.25
N LEU A 201 -2.46 -0.37 7.73
CA LEU A 201 -2.83 -1.73 8.16
C LEU A 201 -2.50 -1.96 9.63
N LEU A 202 -1.32 -1.55 10.10
CA LEU A 202 -0.95 -1.66 11.51
C LEU A 202 -1.89 -0.84 12.41
N TRP A 203 -2.24 0.37 11.99
CA TRP A 203 -3.23 1.18 12.71
C TRP A 203 -4.63 0.56 12.69
N ALA A 204 -5.05 -0.03 11.57
CA ALA A 204 -6.33 -0.73 11.47
C ALA A 204 -6.40 -1.89 12.46
N LEU A 205 -5.34 -2.70 12.55
CA LEU A 205 -5.26 -3.82 13.49
C LEU A 205 -5.22 -3.35 14.96
N ASN A 206 -4.63 -2.19 15.24
CA ASN A 206 -4.51 -1.64 16.59
C ASN A 206 -5.67 -0.70 17.00
N SER A 207 -6.64 -0.46 16.11
CA SER A 207 -7.72 0.53 16.31
C SER A 207 -8.85 0.04 17.23
N GLY A 208 -8.82 -1.23 17.65
CA GLY A 208 -9.90 -1.85 18.41
C GLY A 208 -11.20 -2.02 17.62
N ILE A 209 -11.19 -1.81 16.29
CA ILE A 209 -12.32 -2.15 15.40
C ILE A 209 -12.53 -3.66 15.46
N SER A 210 -13.74 -4.10 15.83
CA SER A 210 -14.14 -5.50 15.75
C SER A 210 -15.12 -5.74 14.60
N SER A 211 -15.31 -7.01 14.24
CA SER A 211 -16.32 -7.47 13.27
C SER A 211 -16.02 -7.08 11.81
N ILE A 212 -17.08 -6.98 11.00
CA ILE A 212 -17.08 -6.80 9.55
C ILE A 212 -16.34 -5.54 9.08
N TYR A 213 -16.28 -4.49 9.90
CA TYR A 213 -15.62 -3.23 9.53
C TYR A 213 -14.09 -3.37 9.46
N LEU A 214 -13.49 -4.17 10.35
CA LEU A 214 -12.06 -4.48 10.29
C LEU A 214 -11.75 -5.25 9.00
N ILE A 215 -12.60 -6.22 8.65
CA ILE A 215 -12.44 -7.02 7.41
C ILE A 215 -12.54 -6.12 6.18
N VAL A 216 -13.49 -5.18 6.16
CA VAL A 216 -13.64 -4.22 5.06
C VAL A 216 -12.44 -3.28 4.95
N ASP A 217 -11.95 -2.74 6.07
CA ASP A 217 -10.80 -1.80 6.08
C ASP A 217 -9.50 -2.52 5.66
N VAL A 218 -9.17 -3.63 6.32
CA VAL A 218 -8.00 -4.45 5.96
C VAL A 218 -8.10 -4.97 4.53
N GLY A 219 -9.29 -5.38 4.09
CA GLY A 219 -9.56 -5.79 2.72
C GLY A 219 -9.31 -4.67 1.71
N ALA A 220 -9.79 -3.46 1.98
CA ALA A 220 -9.58 -2.30 1.12
C ALA A 220 -8.08 -1.94 0.99
N TRP A 221 -7.35 -1.89 2.11
CA TRP A 221 -5.90 -1.65 2.10
C TRP A 221 -5.11 -2.76 1.40
N SER A 222 -5.53 -4.01 1.56
CA SER A 222 -4.91 -5.16 0.89
C SER A 222 -5.11 -5.11 -0.62
N ILE A 223 -6.33 -4.81 -1.08
CA ILE A 223 -6.63 -4.59 -2.50
C ILE A 223 -5.80 -3.43 -3.05
N TYR A 224 -5.70 -2.33 -2.29
CA TYR A 224 -4.92 -1.17 -2.69
C TYR A 224 -3.41 -1.48 -2.76
N PHE A 225 -2.89 -2.30 -1.85
CA PHE A 225 -1.51 -2.81 -1.89
C PHE A 225 -1.25 -3.59 -3.18
N VAL A 226 -2.10 -4.59 -3.49
CA VAL A 226 -1.98 -5.39 -4.71
C VAL A 226 -2.05 -4.49 -5.96
N TYR A 227 -2.95 -3.52 -5.96
CA TYR A 227 -3.04 -2.54 -7.04
C TYR A 227 -1.75 -1.72 -7.20
N MET A 228 -1.14 -1.23 -6.11
CA MET A 228 0.15 -0.50 -6.15
C MET A 228 1.30 -1.36 -6.67
N ILE A 229 1.36 -2.64 -6.29
CA ILE A 229 2.36 -3.58 -6.82
C ILE A 229 2.16 -3.80 -8.31
N LYS A 230 0.90 -4.01 -8.75
CA LYS A 230 0.55 -4.16 -10.18
C LYS A 230 0.95 -2.93 -10.99
N VAL A 231 0.63 -1.73 -10.51
CA VAL A 231 1.01 -0.47 -11.17
C VAL A 231 2.53 -0.33 -11.26
N SER A 232 3.25 -0.59 -10.17
CA SER A 232 4.71 -0.52 -10.14
C SER A 232 5.35 -1.50 -11.12
N ALA A 233 4.89 -2.76 -11.12
CA ALA A 233 5.35 -3.78 -12.06
C ALA A 233 5.06 -3.39 -13.52
N GLY A 234 3.87 -2.85 -13.80
CA GLY A 234 3.49 -2.38 -15.13
C GLY A 234 4.29 -1.17 -15.62
N GLU A 235 4.68 -0.26 -14.73
CA GLU A 235 5.60 0.84 -15.05
C GLU A 235 7.01 0.33 -15.35
N LEU A 236 7.56 -0.57 -14.51
CA LEU A 236 8.87 -1.18 -14.74
C LEU A 236 8.91 -2.00 -16.04
N ALA A 237 7.86 -2.77 -16.33
CA ALA A 237 7.75 -3.56 -17.55
C ALA A 237 7.73 -2.66 -18.80
N ARG A 238 6.95 -1.57 -18.78
CA ARG A 238 6.94 -0.58 -19.88
C ARG A 238 8.27 0.13 -20.07
N ALA A 239 9.09 0.22 -19.03
CA ALA A 239 10.47 0.74 -19.11
C ALA A 239 11.51 -0.32 -19.53
N GLY A 240 11.10 -1.57 -19.79
CA GLY A 240 12.00 -2.67 -20.12
C GLY A 240 12.87 -3.13 -18.95
N LEU A 241 12.51 -2.73 -17.72
CA LEU A 241 13.24 -3.08 -16.50
C LEU A 241 12.80 -4.41 -15.91
N LEU A 242 11.57 -4.81 -16.21
CA LEU A 242 10.95 -6.02 -15.69
C LEU A 242 10.46 -6.85 -16.87
N THR A 243 10.94 -8.07 -16.98
CA THR A 243 10.41 -9.07 -17.91
C THR A 243 10.02 -10.31 -17.13
N VAL A 244 8.88 -10.89 -17.48
CA VAL A 244 8.42 -12.15 -16.89
C VAL A 244 8.72 -13.24 -17.92
N ASP A 245 9.66 -14.11 -17.59
CA ASP A 245 9.91 -15.33 -18.33
C ASP A 245 8.94 -16.40 -17.79
N SER A 246 7.97 -16.78 -18.61
CA SER A 246 6.97 -17.79 -18.30
C SER A 246 7.47 -19.23 -18.45
N GLY A 247 8.80 -19.44 -18.50
CA GLY A 247 9.43 -20.75 -18.43
C GLY A 247 9.02 -21.55 -17.19
N ARG A 248 9.51 -22.79 -17.09
CA ARG A 248 9.29 -23.65 -15.92
C ARG A 248 10.63 -23.89 -15.21
N PRO A 249 10.89 -23.28 -14.03
CA PRO A 249 10.00 -22.38 -13.27
C PRO A 249 9.93 -20.96 -13.87
N ALA A 250 8.83 -20.25 -13.57
CA ALA A 250 8.61 -18.88 -14.01
C ALA A 250 9.56 -17.94 -13.28
N LYS A 251 10.19 -17.03 -14.02
CA LYS A 251 11.23 -16.12 -13.52
C LYS A 251 10.86 -14.68 -13.76
N LEU A 252 11.06 -13.87 -12.74
CA LEU A 252 11.07 -12.44 -12.83
C LEU A 252 12.49 -11.99 -13.15
N ILE A 253 12.69 -11.42 -14.33
CA ILE A 253 13.98 -10.92 -14.78
C ILE A 253 14.00 -9.40 -14.59
N VAL A 254 14.87 -8.94 -13.69
CA VAL A 254 15.07 -7.50 -13.43
C VAL A 254 16.36 -7.06 -14.11
N TYR A 255 16.24 -6.06 -14.99
CA TYR A 255 17.35 -5.46 -15.73
C TYR A 255 18.22 -6.48 -16.49
N ASN A 256 17.63 -7.57 -16.99
CA ASN A 256 18.33 -8.67 -17.66
C ASN A 256 19.52 -9.27 -16.87
N LYS A 257 19.60 -9.03 -15.55
CA LYS A 257 20.75 -9.43 -14.71
C LYS A 257 20.30 -10.22 -13.49
N TRP A 258 19.21 -9.82 -12.85
CA TRP A 258 18.70 -10.47 -11.66
C TRP A 258 17.55 -11.38 -12.04
N HIS A 259 17.70 -12.67 -11.76
CA HIS A 259 16.67 -13.66 -11.99
C HIS A 259 16.10 -14.04 -10.62
N VAL A 260 14.85 -13.65 -10.38
CA VAL A 260 14.12 -14.00 -9.17
C VAL A 260 13.08 -15.05 -9.54
N ASP A 261 13.18 -16.23 -8.96
CA ASP A 261 12.18 -17.28 -9.18
C ASP A 261 10.83 -16.82 -8.58
N MET A 262 9.77 -16.82 -9.39
CA MET A 262 8.42 -16.41 -8.93
C MET A 262 7.92 -17.33 -7.81
N PHE A 263 8.32 -18.60 -7.83
CA PHE A 263 8.09 -19.54 -6.74
C PHE A 263 8.71 -19.05 -5.43
N GLY A 264 9.93 -18.51 -5.46
CA GLY A 264 10.58 -17.92 -4.28
C GLY A 264 9.82 -16.71 -3.73
N ILE A 265 9.26 -15.87 -4.61
CA ILE A 265 8.43 -14.73 -4.20
C ILE A 265 7.13 -15.22 -3.54
N ILE A 266 6.45 -16.17 -4.17
CA ILE A 266 5.19 -16.76 -3.68
C ILE A 266 5.41 -17.44 -2.32
N MET A 267 6.48 -18.23 -2.18
CA MET A 267 6.88 -18.84 -0.91
C MET A 267 7.23 -17.79 0.16
N GLY A 268 7.95 -16.73 -0.20
CA GLY A 268 8.27 -15.63 0.70
C GLY A 268 7.02 -14.91 1.22
N LEU A 269 6.06 -14.63 0.33
CA LEU A 269 4.75 -14.07 0.71
C LEU A 269 3.97 -15.03 1.61
N GLY A 270 3.91 -16.32 1.26
CA GLY A 270 3.28 -17.35 2.07
C GLY A 270 3.84 -17.40 3.49
N LEU A 271 5.17 -17.34 3.63
CA LEU A 271 5.83 -17.27 4.93
C LEU A 271 5.43 -16.02 5.71
N VAL A 272 5.37 -14.85 5.09
CA VAL A 272 4.94 -13.61 5.75
C VAL A 272 3.48 -13.70 6.20
N LEU A 273 2.56 -14.13 5.32
CA LEU A 273 1.14 -14.29 5.67
C LEU A 273 0.94 -15.30 6.79
N THR A 274 1.62 -16.43 6.73
CA THR A 274 1.56 -17.47 7.77
C THR A 274 2.00 -16.90 9.14
N LYS A 275 3.01 -16.02 9.17
CA LYS A 275 3.46 -15.37 10.40
C LYS A 275 2.48 -14.33 10.93
N VAL A 276 1.88 -13.55 10.05
CA VAL A 276 0.86 -12.57 10.43
C VAL A 276 -0.35 -13.29 11.01
N LEU A 277 -0.81 -14.36 10.35
CA LEU A 277 -1.90 -15.20 10.84
C LEU A 277 -1.54 -15.84 12.19
N PHE A 278 -0.33 -16.37 12.32
CA PHE A 278 0.18 -16.91 13.57
C PHE A 278 0.12 -15.90 14.73
N LEU A 279 0.54 -14.64 14.49
CA LEU A 279 0.47 -13.56 15.48
C LEU A 279 -0.99 -13.23 15.84
N MET A 280 -1.88 -13.16 14.84
CA MET A 280 -3.32 -12.91 15.07
C MET A 280 -3.98 -14.03 15.88
N VAL A 281 -3.68 -15.29 15.58
CA VAL A 281 -4.22 -16.45 16.32
C VAL A 281 -3.69 -16.45 17.75
N TYR A 282 -2.40 -16.16 17.93
CA TYR A 282 -1.79 -16.05 19.26
C TYR A 282 -2.48 -14.98 20.11
N GLU A 283 -2.63 -13.75 19.60
CA GLU A 283 -3.33 -12.67 20.30
C GLU A 283 -4.79 -13.03 20.60
N ALA A 284 -5.49 -13.67 19.67
CA ALA A 284 -6.87 -14.13 19.87
C ALA A 284 -6.98 -15.19 20.99
N THR A 285 -5.96 -16.02 21.17
CA THR A 285 -5.92 -17.07 22.21
C THR A 285 -5.38 -16.60 23.56
N ALA A 286 -4.67 -15.48 23.62
CA ALA A 286 -3.97 -15.04 24.83
C ALA A 286 -4.88 -14.41 25.90
N GLU A 287 -6.17 -14.19 25.61
CA GLU A 287 -7.17 -13.54 26.48
C GLU A 287 -6.75 -12.17 27.09
N ARG A 288 -5.61 -11.61 26.65
CA ARG A 288 -5.04 -10.32 27.08
C ARG A 288 -4.43 -9.61 25.88
N LEU A 289 -4.40 -8.28 25.91
CA LEU A 289 -3.58 -7.53 24.95
C LEU A 289 -2.09 -7.75 25.25
N SER A 290 -1.37 -8.37 24.32
CA SER A 290 0.08 -8.50 24.40
C SER A 290 0.75 -7.12 24.37
N SER A 291 1.76 -6.92 25.21
CA SER A 291 2.55 -5.69 25.16
C SER A 291 3.37 -5.60 23.86
N VAL A 292 3.73 -4.39 23.44
CA VAL A 292 4.60 -4.17 22.26
C VAL A 292 5.92 -4.95 22.37
N THR A 293 6.47 -5.06 23.59
CA THR A 293 7.67 -5.85 23.86
C THR A 293 7.46 -7.35 23.68
N GLU A 294 6.29 -7.86 24.06
CA GLU A 294 5.90 -9.26 23.87
C GLU A 294 5.76 -9.58 22.38
N ILE A 295 5.03 -8.75 21.62
CA ILE A 295 4.85 -8.88 20.16
C ILE A 295 6.20 -8.83 19.44
N HIS A 296 7.09 -7.90 19.82
CA HIS A 296 8.42 -7.81 19.24
C HIS A 296 9.26 -9.07 19.51
N SER A 297 9.21 -9.60 20.74
CA SER A 297 9.93 -10.81 21.12
C SER A 297 9.44 -12.04 20.34
N ILE A 298 8.13 -12.13 20.10
CA ILE A 298 7.49 -13.19 19.31
C ILE A 298 7.92 -13.05 17.84
N ALA A 299 7.83 -11.85 17.26
CA ALA A 299 8.22 -11.59 15.88
C ALA A 299 9.69 -11.99 15.62
N TRP A 300 10.59 -11.69 16.56
CA TRP A 300 11.99 -12.07 16.47
C TRP A 300 12.22 -13.57 16.58
N ALA A 301 11.57 -14.23 17.55
CA ALA A 301 11.65 -15.69 17.70
C ALA A 301 11.10 -16.43 16.47
N VAL A 302 10.03 -15.90 15.86
CA VAL A 302 9.44 -16.44 14.62
C VAL A 302 10.35 -16.22 13.41
N LEU A 303 11.11 -15.11 13.35
CA LEU A 303 12.11 -14.91 12.31
C LEU A 303 13.25 -15.92 12.41
N GLN A 304 13.75 -16.14 13.64
CA GLN A 304 14.74 -17.18 13.93
C GLN A 304 14.22 -18.57 13.56
N ALA A 305 12.96 -18.88 13.88
CA ALA A 305 12.33 -20.14 13.55
C ALA A 305 12.25 -20.39 12.04
N VAL A 306 12.02 -19.36 11.23
CA VAL A 306 12.08 -19.49 9.75
C VAL A 306 13.48 -19.73 9.25
N ALA A 307 14.48 -19.03 9.77
CA ALA A 307 15.87 -19.29 9.41
C ALA A 307 16.28 -20.73 9.79
N ALA A 308 15.94 -21.16 11.00
CA ALA A 308 16.16 -22.52 11.48
C ALA A 308 15.42 -23.56 10.64
N GLY A 309 14.17 -23.29 10.25
CA GLY A 309 13.37 -24.16 9.41
C GLY A 309 13.91 -24.27 7.98
N LEU A 310 14.39 -23.18 7.38
CA LEU A 310 15.05 -23.22 6.06
C LEU A 310 16.34 -24.05 6.10
N VAL A 311 17.16 -23.84 7.14
CA VAL A 311 18.40 -24.61 7.37
C VAL A 311 18.06 -26.09 7.63
N GLY A 312 17.09 -26.37 8.48
CA GLY A 312 16.61 -27.71 8.79
C GLY A 312 16.07 -28.42 7.55
N ALA A 313 15.28 -27.74 6.72
CA ALA A 313 14.77 -28.29 5.47
C ALA A 313 15.90 -28.62 4.47
N TYR A 314 16.95 -27.80 4.43
CA TYR A 314 18.11 -28.03 3.58
C TYR A 314 18.98 -29.19 4.08
N ILE A 315 19.22 -29.29 5.39
CA ILE A 315 20.05 -30.34 6.02
C ILE A 315 19.36 -31.70 5.96
N THR A 316 18.05 -31.75 6.21
CA THR A 316 17.30 -33.01 6.25
C THR A 316 16.97 -33.57 4.87
N ALA A 317 16.92 -32.73 3.83
CA ALA A 317 16.70 -33.16 2.45
C ALA A 317 17.67 -34.26 1.96
N PRO A 318 19.01 -34.12 2.07
CA PRO A 318 19.96 -35.19 1.68
C PRO A 318 19.86 -36.44 2.55
N ILE A 319 19.56 -36.29 3.85
CA ILE A 319 19.44 -37.44 4.77
C ILE A 319 18.20 -38.29 4.42
N LEU A 320 17.07 -37.64 4.13
CA LEU A 320 15.86 -38.34 3.70
C LEU A 320 16.03 -39.00 2.32
N ARG A 321 16.82 -38.38 1.42
CA ARG A 321 17.16 -38.95 0.10
C ARG A 321 17.99 -40.23 0.21
N LEU A 322 18.83 -40.35 1.23
CA LEU A 322 19.62 -41.57 1.50
C LEU A 322 18.77 -42.70 2.09
N THR A 323 17.62 -42.38 2.69
CA THR A 323 16.70 -43.35 3.31
C THR A 323 15.54 -43.75 2.40
N ILE A 324 15.14 -42.87 1.47
CA ILE A 324 14.07 -43.10 0.49
C ILE A 324 14.68 -43.24 -0.92
N THR A 325 15.48 -44.28 -1.12
CA THR A 325 15.80 -44.80 -2.46
C THR A 325 14.73 -45.83 -2.83
N THR A 326 13.68 -45.38 -3.53
CA THR A 326 12.61 -46.13 -4.25
C THR A 326 11.49 -45.07 -4.43
N SER A 327 10.99 -44.69 -5.59
CA SER A 327 10.36 -45.54 -6.60
C SER A 327 10.04 -44.79 -7.91
N ASP A 328 10.78 -43.75 -8.32
CA ASP A 328 10.47 -43.07 -9.60
C ASP A 328 11.71 -42.44 -10.29
N PRO A 329 12.25 -43.07 -11.35
CA PRO A 329 13.48 -42.61 -12.01
C PRO A 329 13.32 -41.31 -12.82
N GLY A 330 12.11 -40.75 -12.93
CA GLY A 330 11.83 -39.51 -13.68
C GLY A 330 11.77 -38.23 -12.85
N GLN A 331 11.67 -38.30 -11.52
CA GLN A 331 11.42 -37.13 -10.68
C GLN A 331 12.72 -36.58 -10.08
N LYS A 332 13.10 -35.35 -10.43
CA LYS A 332 14.20 -34.65 -9.76
C LYS A 332 13.84 -34.45 -8.28
N PRO A 333 14.62 -34.98 -7.33
CA PRO A 333 14.26 -34.91 -5.91
C PRO A 333 14.23 -33.46 -5.42
N SER A 334 13.21 -33.11 -4.65
CA SER A 334 13.09 -31.80 -4.00
C SER A 334 14.35 -31.47 -3.20
N LYS A 335 14.87 -30.25 -3.35
CA LYS A 335 16.07 -29.76 -2.62
C LYS A 335 15.79 -29.45 -1.15
N LEU A 336 14.53 -29.50 -0.72
CA LEU A 336 14.10 -29.14 0.63
C LEU A 336 13.17 -30.22 1.18
N CYS A 337 13.33 -30.54 2.46
CA CYS A 337 12.45 -31.42 3.21
C CYS A 337 11.58 -30.61 4.18
N LEU A 338 10.29 -30.57 3.88
CA LEU A 338 9.31 -29.79 4.64
C LEU A 338 9.23 -30.23 6.12
N HIS A 339 9.21 -31.54 6.38
CA HIS A 339 9.12 -32.10 7.74
C HIS A 339 10.33 -31.70 8.60
N GLY A 340 11.53 -31.74 8.03
CA GLY A 340 12.73 -31.29 8.74
C GLY A 340 12.74 -29.78 8.96
N GLY A 341 12.19 -29.00 8.03
CA GLY A 341 12.00 -27.56 8.25
C GLY A 341 11.03 -27.26 9.38
N PHE A 342 9.90 -27.94 9.44
CA PHE A 342 8.92 -27.79 10.53
C PHE A 342 9.53 -28.14 11.89
N LEU A 343 10.23 -29.28 11.97
CA LEU A 343 10.85 -29.74 13.21
C LEU A 343 11.87 -28.72 13.74
N PHE A 344 12.77 -28.22 12.88
CA PHE A 344 13.78 -27.25 13.28
C PHE A 344 13.17 -25.88 13.65
N ALA A 345 12.09 -25.47 12.97
CA ALA A 345 11.34 -24.28 13.35
C ALA A 345 10.68 -24.42 14.73
N ALA A 346 10.06 -25.58 15.01
CA ALA A 346 9.45 -25.86 16.32
C ALA A 346 10.50 -25.86 17.44
N VAL A 347 11.65 -26.53 17.22
CA VAL A 347 12.76 -26.55 18.17
C VAL A 347 13.28 -25.14 18.43
N ALA A 348 13.45 -24.33 17.39
CA ALA A 348 13.89 -22.94 17.52
C ALA A 348 12.90 -22.08 18.33
N LEU A 349 11.59 -22.26 18.14
CA LEU A 349 10.58 -21.57 18.96
C LEU A 349 10.67 -21.99 20.43
N LEU A 350 10.69 -23.29 20.72
CA LEU A 350 10.73 -23.80 22.09
C LEU A 350 12.00 -23.37 22.83
N SER A 351 13.13 -23.37 22.12
CA SER A 351 14.45 -23.04 22.66
C SER A 351 14.83 -21.56 22.58
N SER A 352 14.00 -20.69 21.98
CA SER A 352 14.37 -19.29 21.77
C SER A 352 14.60 -18.57 23.10
N PRO A 353 15.81 -18.00 23.32
CA PRO A 353 16.13 -17.24 24.53
C PRO A 353 15.65 -15.78 24.43
N THR A 354 15.28 -15.32 23.24
CA THR A 354 14.84 -13.94 22.98
C THR A 354 13.35 -13.73 23.20
N MET A 355 12.62 -14.78 23.58
CA MET A 355 11.19 -14.75 23.81
C MET A 355 10.89 -14.29 25.24
N ALA A 356 9.94 -13.37 25.42
CA ALA A 356 9.57 -12.90 26.74
C ALA A 356 9.04 -14.07 27.61
N GLY A 357 9.38 -14.07 28.91
CA GLY A 357 8.99 -15.14 29.83
C GLY A 357 7.47 -15.27 30.04
N SER A 358 6.70 -14.26 29.66
CA SER A 358 5.23 -14.24 29.68
C SER A 358 4.58 -14.99 28.51
N VAL A 359 5.36 -15.45 27.53
CA VAL A 359 4.88 -16.06 26.29
C VAL A 359 4.76 -17.57 26.43
N ASP A 360 3.56 -18.11 26.18
CA ASP A 360 3.34 -19.55 26.11
C ASP A 360 3.95 -20.14 24.82
N LYS A 361 5.10 -20.79 24.98
CA LYS A 361 5.84 -21.42 23.89
C LYS A 361 5.10 -22.61 23.26
N GLN A 362 4.27 -23.31 24.02
CA GLN A 362 3.50 -24.45 23.51
C GLN A 362 2.33 -23.97 22.67
N ALA A 363 1.62 -22.93 23.13
CA ALA A 363 0.60 -22.25 22.35
C ALA A 363 1.16 -21.72 21.03
N LEU A 364 2.37 -21.14 21.04
CA LEU A 364 3.06 -20.73 19.82
C LEU A 364 3.32 -21.90 18.86
N VAL A 365 3.87 -23.02 19.31
CA VAL A 365 4.09 -24.18 18.41
C VAL A 365 2.77 -24.72 17.85
N ALA A 366 1.71 -24.74 18.66
CA ALA A 366 0.37 -25.12 18.21
C ALA A 366 -0.16 -24.15 17.13
N CYS A 367 0.00 -22.83 17.31
CA CYS A 367 -0.35 -21.83 16.30
C CYS A 367 0.45 -22.02 15.00
N MET A 368 1.73 -22.39 15.09
CA MET A 368 2.56 -22.71 13.91
C MET A 368 2.03 -23.94 13.17
N ALA A 369 1.63 -24.99 13.91
CA ALA A 369 1.06 -26.21 13.32
C ALA A 369 -0.29 -25.93 12.64
N VAL A 370 -1.15 -25.11 13.24
CA VAL A 370 -2.44 -24.71 12.66
C VAL A 370 -2.26 -23.84 11.41
N SER A 371 -1.19 -23.04 11.35
CA SER A 371 -0.89 -22.17 10.20
C SER A 371 -0.14 -22.90 9.07
N PHE A 372 0.39 -24.11 9.34
CA PHE A 372 1.17 -24.92 8.40
C PHE A 372 0.44 -25.34 7.10
N PRO A 373 -0.87 -25.66 7.09
CA PRO A 373 -1.59 -26.00 5.86
C PRO A 373 -1.55 -24.88 4.81
N LEU A 374 -1.48 -23.61 5.24
CA LEU A 374 -1.34 -22.48 4.32
C LEU A 374 0.02 -22.50 3.59
N MET A 375 1.07 -22.98 4.26
CA MET A 375 2.40 -23.13 3.67
C MET A 375 2.51 -24.35 2.74
N ASN A 376 1.61 -25.33 2.87
CA ASN A 376 1.50 -26.48 1.96
C ASN A 376 0.60 -26.22 0.75
N ALA A 377 -0.35 -25.28 0.87
CA ALA A 377 -1.26 -24.89 -0.20
C ALA A 377 -0.63 -23.91 -1.20
N ILE A 378 0.49 -23.27 -0.81
CA ILE A 378 1.32 -22.35 -1.60
C ILE A 378 2.48 -23.12 -2.20
#